data_AF-A0A8I3MZW6-F1
#
_entry.id   AF-A0A8I3MZW6-F1
#
_cell.length_a   1.000
_cell.length_b   1.000
_cell.length_c   1.000
_cell.angle_alpha   90.00
_cell.angle_beta   90.00
_cell.angle_gamma   90.00
#
_symmetry.space_group_name_H-M   'P 1'
#
loop_
_entity.id
_entity.type
_entity.pdbx_description
1 polymer ?
#
loop_
_entity_poly.entity_id
_entity_poly.type
_entity_poly.pdbx_seq_one_letter_code
_entity_poly.pdbx_strand_id
1 'polypeptide(L)'
;IDSGTSSLGKMIAAKPGKTPVQVLHEYGTKTKNILAYYCERSDVQIHVPTFRVTVGDITCTGEGTSKKLEKHRAAINLLKRSLLSIPNTDTSNCLVK
;
A
#
# COMPACT_ATOMS: atom_id res chain seq x y z
N ILE A 1 -15.90 12.56 21.27
CA ILE A 1 -15.60 12.89 19.85
C ILE A 1 -14.88 11.67 19.30
N ASP A 2 -15.65 10.67 18.86
CA ASP A 2 -15.09 9.42 18.32
C ASP A 2 -15.24 9.45 16.81
N SER A 3 -14.37 10.23 16.18
CA SER A 3 -14.38 10.47 14.73
C SER A 3 -12.95 10.41 14.25
N GLY A 4 -12.46 9.23 13.87
CA GLY A 4 -11.09 9.15 13.37
C GLY A 4 -10.68 7.87 12.68
N THR A 5 -11.11 6.70 13.14
CA THR A 5 -10.72 5.43 12.53
C THR A 5 -11.63 5.12 11.34
N SER A 6 -11.61 5.97 10.31
CA SER A 6 -12.09 5.58 8.98
C SER A 6 -11.18 4.48 8.46
N SER A 7 -11.38 3.24 8.92
CA SER A 7 -10.64 2.06 8.49
C SER A 7 -10.54 2.07 6.96
N LEU A 8 -9.33 1.98 6.43
CA LEU A 8 -9.03 2.02 5.00
C LEU A 8 -9.91 1.05 4.21
N GLY A 9 -10.26 -0.10 4.81
CA GLY A 9 -11.22 -1.05 4.26
C GLY A 9 -12.58 -0.44 3.92
N LYS A 10 -13.11 0.44 4.79
CA LYS A 10 -14.39 1.14 4.55
C LYS A 10 -14.29 2.18 3.42
N MET A 11 -13.12 2.81 3.23
CA MET A 11 -12.92 3.78 2.13
C MET A 11 -12.87 3.10 0.76
N ILE A 12 -12.26 1.92 0.68
CA ILE A 12 -12.23 1.12 -0.56
C ILE A 12 -13.65 0.66 -0.92
N ALA A 13 -14.36 0.07 0.05
CA ALA A 13 -15.72 -0.42 -0.17
C ALA A 13 -16.69 0.70 -0.57
N ALA A 14 -16.51 1.91 -0.03
CA ALA A 14 -17.32 3.07 -0.38
C ALA A 14 -17.00 3.67 -1.77
N LYS A 15 -15.86 3.34 -2.38
CA LYS A 15 -15.39 3.97 -3.63
C LYS A 15 -14.80 2.95 -4.62
N PRO A 16 -15.61 2.05 -5.20
CA PRO A 16 -15.13 1.00 -6.11
C PRO A 16 -14.52 1.51 -7.43
N GLY A 17 -14.72 2.78 -7.80
CA GLY A 17 -14.18 3.38 -9.03
C GLY A 17 -12.78 4.02 -8.88
N LYS A 18 -12.19 4.02 -7.68
CA LYS A 18 -10.89 4.67 -7.45
C LYS A 18 -9.75 3.67 -7.55
N THR A 19 -8.65 4.11 -8.16
CA THR A 19 -7.45 3.28 -8.22
C THR A 19 -6.88 3.07 -6.82
N PRO A 20 -6.19 1.94 -6.56
CA PRO A 20 -5.56 1.65 -5.28
C PRO A 20 -4.71 2.80 -4.73
N VAL A 21 -3.97 3.45 -5.61
CA VAL A 21 -3.10 4.58 -5.29
C VAL A 21 -3.90 5.80 -4.82
N GLN A 22 -5.05 6.10 -5.46
CA GLN A 22 -5.92 7.20 -5.06
C GLN A 22 -6.53 6.96 -3.69
N VAL A 23 -6.97 5.73 -3.42
CA VAL A 23 -7.53 5.38 -2.10
C VAL A 23 -6.48 5.52 -1.00
N LEU A 24 -5.24 5.07 -1.23
CA LEU A 24 -4.13 5.27 -0.30
C LEU A 24 -3.79 6.74 -0.08
N HIS A 25 -3.82 7.54 -1.14
CA HIS A 25 -3.57 8.97 -1.03
C HIS A 25 -4.62 9.68 -0.17
N GLU A 26 -5.90 9.44 -0.43
CA GLU A 26 -6.99 9.98 0.38
C GLU A 26 -6.91 9.49 1.83
N TYR A 27 -6.57 8.22 2.03
CA TYR A 27 -6.43 7.65 3.36
C TYR A 27 -5.28 8.29 4.15
N GLY A 28 -4.09 8.43 3.55
CA GLY A 28 -2.95 9.12 4.19
C GLY A 28 -3.31 10.55 4.59
N THR A 29 -3.94 11.30 3.69
CA THR A 29 -4.41 12.68 3.94
C THR A 29 -5.46 12.73 5.07
N LYS A 30 -6.41 11.79 5.09
CA LYS A 30 -7.50 11.76 6.07
C LYS A 30 -7.06 11.27 7.45
N THR A 31 -6.16 10.29 7.50
CA THR A 31 -5.64 9.71 8.74
C THR A 31 -4.45 10.45 9.31
N LYS A 32 -3.98 11.51 8.64
CA LYS A 32 -2.75 12.26 8.99
C LYS A 32 -1.52 11.35 9.06
N ASN A 33 -1.57 10.18 8.43
CA ASN A 33 -0.47 9.25 8.36
C ASN A 33 0.53 9.69 7.29
N ILE A 34 1.81 9.48 7.59
CA ILE A 34 2.89 9.75 6.63
C ILE A 34 2.76 8.75 5.49
N LEU A 35 2.47 9.25 4.29
CA LEU A 35 2.40 8.48 3.06
C LEU A 35 3.71 8.67 2.29
N ALA A 36 4.50 7.59 2.17
CA ALA A 36 5.78 7.61 1.46
C ALA A 36 5.78 6.58 0.32
N TYR A 37 6.33 6.97 -0.82
CA TYR A 37 6.51 6.12 -1.99
C TYR A 37 8.00 6.07 -2.32
N TYR A 38 8.57 4.87 -2.40
CA TYR A 38 9.98 4.67 -2.71
C TYR A 38 10.15 3.59 -3.76
N CYS A 39 10.98 3.83 -4.77
CA CYS A 39 11.32 2.82 -5.77
C CYS A 39 12.69 2.26 -5.40
N GLU A 40 12.75 1.00 -4.98
CA GLU A 40 14.00 0.29 -4.78
C GLU A 40 14.41 -0.36 -6.09
N ARG A 41 15.46 0.20 -6.68
CA ARG A 41 16.15 -0.43 -7.79
C ARG A 41 17.36 -1.14 -7.23
N SER A 42 17.38 -2.47 -7.34
CA SER A 42 18.57 -3.25 -7.06
C SER A 42 19.59 -2.96 -8.17
N ASP A 43 20.78 -2.50 -7.79
CA ASP A 43 21.90 -2.25 -8.72
C ASP A 43 22.43 -3.57 -9.35
N VAL A 44 22.03 -4.71 -8.77
CA VAL A 44 22.36 -6.06 -9.24
C VAL A 44 21.35 -6.57 -10.28
N GLN A 45 21.88 -6.91 -11.46
CA GLN A 45 21.22 -7.15 -12.76
C GLN A 45 20.23 -8.35 -12.83
N ILE A 46 19.82 -8.96 -11.71
CA ILE A 46 19.05 -10.23 -11.69
C ILE A 46 17.70 -10.13 -10.94
N HIS A 47 17.43 -9.05 -10.22
CA HIS A 47 16.18 -8.93 -9.44
C HIS A 47 15.15 -8.02 -10.09
N VAL A 48 13.88 -8.44 -10.02
CA VAL A 48 12.72 -7.65 -10.46
C VAL A 48 12.69 -6.33 -9.69
N PRO A 49 12.52 -5.17 -10.35
CA PRO A 49 12.44 -3.89 -9.66
C PRO A 49 11.27 -3.88 -8.67
N THR A 50 11.51 -3.31 -7.49
CA THR A 50 10.57 -3.35 -6.36
C THR A 50 10.16 -1.94 -5.95
N PHE A 51 8.87 -1.72 -5.75
CA PHE A 51 8.34 -0.44 -5.29
C PHE A 51 7.76 -0.58 -3.90
N ARG A 52 8.11 0.33 -2.99
CA ARG A 52 7.66 0.37 -1.60
C ARG A 52 6.68 1.51 -1.37
N VAL A 53 5.64 1.24 -0.61
CA VAL A 53 4.61 2.20 -0.18
C VAL A 53 4.46 2.07 1.31
N THR A 54 4.61 3.18 2.03
CA THR A 54 4.46 3.25 3.48
C THR A 54 3.30 4.16 3.83
N VAL A 55 2.44 3.72 4.74
CA VAL A 55 1.29 4.46 5.26
C VAL A 55 1.30 4.31 6.78
N GLY A 56 1.72 5.36 7.48
CA GLY A 56 1.91 5.29 8.93
C GLY A 56 2.94 4.21 9.27
N ASP A 57 2.54 3.20 10.02
CA ASP A 57 3.42 2.11 10.45
C ASP A 57 3.45 0.92 9.47
N ILE A 58 2.56 0.90 8.48
CA ILE A 58 2.48 -0.22 7.52
C ILE A 58 3.27 0.14 6.27
N THR A 59 4.26 -0.69 5.95
CA THR A 59 5.01 -0.63 4.69
C THR A 59 4.68 -1.85 3.85
N CYS A 60 4.40 -1.69 2.57
CA CYS A 60 4.23 -2.77 1.61
C CYS A 60 5.11 -2.56 0.39
N THR A 61 5.61 -3.64 -0.18
CA THR A 61 6.38 -3.65 -1.41
C THR A 61 5.56 -4.33 -2.52
N GLY A 62 5.91 -4.03 -3.77
CA GLY A 62 5.29 -4.57 -4.96
C GLY A 62 6.30 -4.65 -6.07
N GLU A 63 6.50 -5.86 -6.59
CA GLU A 63 7.42 -6.15 -7.68
C GLU A 63 6.68 -6.11 -9.02
N GLY A 64 7.37 -5.79 -10.11
CA GLY A 64 6.78 -5.83 -11.43
C GLY A 64 7.77 -5.54 -12.54
N THR A 65 7.33 -5.72 -13.78
CA THR A 65 8.14 -5.43 -14.99
C THR A 65 8.14 -3.95 -15.37
N SER A 66 7.51 -3.08 -14.56
CA SER A 66 7.31 -1.66 -14.86
C SER A 66 6.93 -0.89 -13.59
N LYS A 67 7.45 0.34 -13.44
CA LYS A 67 7.15 1.26 -12.32
C LYS A 67 5.65 1.41 -12.01
N LYS A 68 4.81 1.42 -13.05
CA LYS A 68 3.35 1.53 -12.92
C LYS A 68 2.75 0.29 -12.25
N LEU A 69 3.20 -0.91 -12.66
CA LEU A 69 2.71 -2.17 -12.12
C LEU A 69 3.23 -2.39 -10.69
N GLU A 70 4.50 -2.11 -10.45
CA GLU A 70 5.12 -2.19 -9.12
C GLU A 70 4.36 -1.32 -8.11
N LYS A 71 4.16 -0.03 -8.42
CA LYS A 71 3.42 0.90 -7.55
C LYS A 71 1.98 0.44 -7.33
N HIS A 72 1.33 -0.09 -8.37
CA HIS A 72 -0.04 -0.59 -8.28
C HIS A 72 -0.12 -1.82 -7.37
N ARG A 73 0.82 -2.77 -7.49
CA ARG A 73 0.90 -3.96 -6.64
C ARG A 73 1.19 -3.62 -5.18
N ALA A 74 2.16 -2.74 -4.93
CA ALA A 74 2.47 -2.28 -3.58
C ALA A 74 1.24 -1.62 -2.92
N ALA A 75 0.49 -0.82 -3.69
CA ALA A 75 -0.75 -0.23 -3.22
C ALA A 75 -1.83 -1.28 -2.91
N ILE A 76 -2.05 -2.25 -3.81
CA ILE A 76 -3.00 -3.36 -3.59
C ILE A 76 -2.65 -4.14 -2.33
N ASN A 77 -1.37 -4.47 -2.12
CA ASN A 77 -0.92 -5.25 -0.97
C ASN A 77 -1.27 -4.53 0.34
N LEU A 78 -1.07 -3.21 0.39
CA LEU A 78 -1.42 -2.41 1.56
C LEU A 78 -2.94 -2.34 1.79
N LEU A 79 -3.72 -2.21 0.72
CA LEU A 79 -5.18 -2.23 0.80
C LEU A 79 -5.71 -3.59 1.27
N LYS A 80 -5.18 -4.69 0.72
CA LYS A 80 -5.51 -6.07 1.12
C LYS A 80 -5.20 -6.30 2.58
N ARG A 81 -4.02 -5.87 3.05
CA ARG A 81 -3.61 -5.97 4.45
C ARG A 81 -4.62 -5.29 5.37
N SER A 82 -5.11 -4.13 4.98
CA SER A 82 -6.08 -3.38 5.78
C SER A 82 -7.53 -3.87 5.67
N LEU A 83 -7.89 -4.59 4.61
CA LEU A 83 -9.22 -5.19 4.44
C LEU A 83 -9.36 -6.51 5.20
N LEU A 84 -8.30 -7.32 5.17
CA LEU A 84 -8.38 -8.70 5.62
C LEU A 84 -7.99 -8.86 7.10
N SER A 85 -7.19 -7.96 7.69
CA SER A 85 -6.59 -8.15 9.04
C SER A 85 -5.80 -9.46 9.22
N ILE A 86 -5.74 -10.34 8.22
CA ILE A 86 -5.08 -11.65 8.28
C ILE A 86 -3.60 -11.50 7.89
N PRO A 87 -2.66 -12.13 8.60
CA PRO A 87 -1.20 -12.05 8.32
C PRO A 87 -0.68 -12.94 7.17
N ASN A 88 -1.51 -13.58 6.35
CA ASN A 88 -1.09 -14.80 5.62
C ASN A 88 -1.56 -14.96 4.15
N THR A 89 -1.88 -13.89 3.44
CA THR A 89 -1.98 -13.94 1.96
C THR A 89 -0.82 -13.17 1.34
N ASP A 90 0.24 -13.89 0.95
CA ASP A 90 1.43 -13.39 0.24
C ASP A 90 1.91 -12.00 0.73
N THR A 91 1.90 -11.84 2.05
CA THR A 91 2.24 -10.59 2.73
C THR A 91 3.72 -10.54 3.11
N SER A 92 4.54 -11.43 2.54
CA SER A 92 6.00 -11.43 2.58
C SER A 92 6.59 -10.06 2.26
N ASN A 93 5.81 -9.28 1.49
CA ASN A 93 6.15 -7.96 1.00
C ASN A 93 5.60 -6.81 1.88
N CYS A 94 4.82 -7.06 2.93
CA CYS A 94 4.42 -6.00 3.87
C CYS A 94 4.97 -6.18 5.28
N LEU A 95 5.54 -5.11 5.81
CA LEU A 95 6.16 -5.01 7.12
C LEU A 95 5.41 -3.97 7.95
N VAL A 96 5.25 -4.23 9.24
CA VAL A 96 4.82 -3.23 10.23
C VAL A 96 6.08 -2.73 10.92
N LYS A 97 6.23 -1.41 11.01
CA LYS A 97 7.39 -0.75 11.61
C LYS A 97 7.24 -0.60 13.12
#